data_AF-A0A1E1MVQ8-F1
#
_entry.id   AF-A0A1E1MVQ8-F1
#
_cell.length_a   1.000
_cell.length_b   1.000
_cell.length_c   1.000
_cell.angle_alpha   90.00
_cell.angle_beta   90.00
_cell.angle_gamma   90.00
#
_symmetry.space_group_name_H-M   'P 1'
#
loop_
_entity.id
_entity.type
_entity.pdbx_description
1 polymer ?
#
loop_
_entity_poly.entity_id
_entity_poly.type
_entity_poly.pdbx_seq_one_letter_code
_entity_poly.pdbx_strand_id
1 'polypeptide(L)'
;MAAANAWANASTENPAVGPFLGKKGPTAGNASAVFYGAYVFFEEVRVRDGKPKSKHRLEMEKAHGAKGMDRERRSGRVWRMAGEKPYLDKLGQIHIDGKF
;
A
#
# COMPACT_ATOMS: atom_id res chain seq x y z
N MET A 1 40.67 -4.23 -0.82
CA MET A 1 39.49 -3.35 -1.02
C MET A 1 38.17 -4.16 -1.00
N ALA A 2 37.86 -4.89 0.08
CA ALA A 2 36.65 -5.75 0.15
C ALA A 2 35.69 -5.42 1.31
N ALA A 3 36.19 -4.82 2.40
CA ALA A 3 35.38 -4.56 3.60
C ALA A 3 34.48 -3.32 3.50
N ALA A 4 34.76 -2.39 2.59
CA ALA A 4 34.02 -1.13 2.45
C ALA A 4 32.68 -1.28 1.69
N ASN A 5 32.41 -2.41 1.04
CA ASN A 5 31.18 -2.58 0.26
C ASN A 5 30.09 -3.32 1.06
N ALA A 6 30.44 -3.96 2.18
CA ALA A 6 29.48 -4.72 2.99
C ALA A 6 28.51 -3.82 3.77
N TRP A 7 28.97 -2.65 4.27
CA TRP A 7 28.11 -1.72 5.01
C TRP A 7 27.19 -0.89 4.10
N ALA A 8 27.64 -0.60 2.87
CA ALA A 8 26.82 0.07 1.86
C ALA A 8 25.67 -0.83 1.37
N ASN A 9 25.98 -2.11 1.12
CA ASN A 9 25.02 -3.11 0.63
C ASN A 9 24.01 -3.56 1.69
N ALA A 10 24.42 -3.61 2.97
CA ALA A 10 23.52 -3.97 4.07
C ALA A 10 22.34 -2.99 4.27
N SER A 11 22.50 -1.73 3.88
CA SER A 11 21.42 -0.72 3.94
C SER A 11 20.48 -0.77 2.73
N THR A 12 20.98 -1.25 1.58
CA THR A 12 20.23 -1.33 0.31
C THR A 12 19.45 -2.64 0.19
N GLU A 13 19.77 -3.65 0.99
CA GLU A 13 19.15 -4.96 0.95
C GLU A 13 18.22 -5.18 2.16
N ASN A 14 17.21 -4.33 2.35
CA ASN A 14 16.16 -4.68 3.31
C ASN A 14 15.42 -5.93 2.78
N PRO A 15 15.50 -7.09 3.48
CA PRO A 15 14.92 -8.34 2.99
C PRO A 15 13.41 -8.27 2.83
N ALA A 16 12.73 -7.26 3.39
CA ALA A 16 11.31 -7.03 3.22
C ALA A 16 10.94 -6.35 1.88
N VAL A 17 11.88 -5.66 1.22
CA VAL A 17 11.60 -4.87 0.00
C VAL A 17 11.39 -5.76 -1.23
N GLY A 18 12.26 -6.74 -1.46
CA GLY A 18 12.12 -7.68 -2.58
C GLY A 18 10.76 -8.41 -2.59
N PRO A 19 10.36 -9.05 -1.48
CA PRO A 19 9.04 -9.66 -1.35
C PRO A 19 7.88 -8.67 -1.46
N PHE A 20 8.05 -7.41 -1.06
CA PHE A 20 7.03 -6.38 -1.22
C PHE A 20 6.84 -6.00 -2.69
N LEU A 21 7.92 -5.78 -3.43
CA LEU A 21 7.88 -5.45 -4.86
C LEU A 21 7.30 -6.59 -5.73
N GLY A 22 7.42 -7.83 -5.28
CA GLY A 22 6.80 -8.99 -5.94
C GLY A 22 5.28 -9.09 -5.75
N LYS A 23 4.67 -8.34 -4.82
CA LYS A 23 3.23 -8.40 -4.56
C LYS A 23 2.45 -7.64 -5.64
N LYS A 24 1.32 -8.22 -6.05
CA LYS A 24 0.42 -7.62 -7.05
C LYS A 24 -0.98 -7.44 -6.46
N GLY A 25 -1.52 -6.24 -6.67
CA GLY A 25 -2.87 -5.87 -6.25
C GLY A 25 -2.89 -4.67 -5.30
N PRO A 26 -4.01 -3.94 -5.24
CA PRO A 26 -4.10 -2.64 -4.56
C PRO A 26 -4.03 -2.73 -3.04
N THR A 27 -4.40 -3.87 -2.45
CA THR A 27 -4.23 -4.16 -1.01
C THR A 27 -3.06 -5.11 -0.75
N ALA A 28 -2.34 -5.53 -1.78
CA ALA A 28 -1.28 -6.51 -1.65
C ALA A 28 -0.03 -5.85 -1.03
N GLY A 29 0.25 -6.18 0.22
CA GLY A 29 1.40 -5.63 0.93
C GLY A 29 1.07 -4.51 1.91
N ASN A 30 -0.21 -4.16 2.10
CA ASN A 30 -0.69 -3.23 3.12
C ASN A 30 -0.15 -3.54 4.53
N ALA A 31 -0.02 -4.82 4.86
CA ALA A 31 0.51 -5.29 6.15
C ALA A 31 2.05 -5.38 6.23
N SER A 32 2.77 -5.02 5.17
CA SER A 32 4.23 -4.97 5.20
C SER A 32 4.71 -3.68 5.90
N ALA A 33 5.78 -3.79 6.68
CA ALA A 33 6.47 -2.61 7.22
C ALA A 33 6.94 -1.63 6.13
N VAL A 34 7.26 -2.15 4.94
CA VAL A 34 7.69 -1.35 3.77
C VAL A 34 6.58 -0.42 3.30
N PHE A 35 5.32 -0.85 3.36
CA PHE A 35 4.18 -0.04 2.93
C PHE A 35 4.05 1.24 3.77
N TYR A 36 4.04 1.10 5.10
CA TYR A 36 3.92 2.26 5.99
C TYR A 36 5.21 3.09 6.03
N GLY A 37 6.39 2.45 6.02
CA GLY A 37 7.67 3.16 5.99
C GLY A 37 7.81 4.03 4.74
N ALA A 38 7.43 3.52 3.57
CA ALA A 38 7.42 4.29 2.33
C ALA A 38 6.45 5.47 2.40
N TYR A 39 5.25 5.26 2.96
CA TYR A 39 4.28 6.35 3.17
C TYR A 39 4.86 7.49 4.01
N VAL A 40 5.46 7.19 5.16
CA VAL A 40 6.07 8.20 6.04
C VAL A 40 7.19 8.94 5.32
N PHE A 41 8.11 8.22 4.68
CA PHE A 41 9.23 8.81 3.95
C PHE A 41 8.77 9.79 2.86
N PHE A 42 7.80 9.40 2.03
CA PHE A 42 7.30 10.28 0.97
C PHE A 42 6.50 11.48 1.51
N GLU A 43 5.80 11.34 2.64
CA GLU A 43 5.15 12.47 3.30
C GLU A 43 6.18 13.44 3.89
N GLU A 44 7.26 12.95 4.51
CA GLU A 44 8.35 13.79 5.01
C GLU A 44 9.02 14.55 3.87
N VAL A 45 9.33 13.88 2.75
CA VAL A 45 9.87 14.54 1.54
C VAL A 45 8.90 15.59 1.00
N ARG A 46 7.59 15.32 0.98
CA ARG A 46 6.58 16.28 0.53
C ARG A 46 6.55 17.53 1.43
N VAL A 47 6.56 17.34 2.76
CA VAL A 47 6.55 18.44 3.73
C VAL A 47 7.84 19.26 3.62
N ARG A 48 9.00 18.59 3.53
CA ARG A 48 10.30 19.23 3.32
C ARG A 48 10.34 20.08 2.06
N ASP A 49 9.83 19.54 0.95
CA ASP A 49 9.83 20.23 -0.35
C ASP A 49 8.65 21.21 -0.52
N GLY A 50 7.75 21.32 0.46
CA GLY A 50 6.56 22.21 0.40
C GLY A 50 5.56 21.85 -0.70
N LYS A 51 5.55 20.60 -1.19
CA LYS A 51 4.73 20.19 -2.33
C LYS A 51 3.27 19.95 -1.94
N PRO A 52 2.30 20.26 -2.82
CA PRO A 52 0.91 19.88 -2.60
C PRO A 52 0.76 18.36 -2.60
N LYS A 53 -0.33 17.87 -1.99
CA LYS A 53 -0.68 16.44 -2.06
C LYS A 53 -0.98 16.06 -3.51
N SER A 54 -0.55 14.87 -3.92
CA SER A 54 -0.86 14.35 -5.24
C SER A 54 -2.35 14.01 -5.36
N LYS A 55 -2.88 13.98 -6.59
CA LYS A 55 -4.27 13.57 -6.86
C LYS A 55 -4.56 12.19 -6.28
N HIS A 56 -3.64 11.25 -6.45
CA HIS A 56 -3.77 9.90 -5.90
C HIS A 56 -3.86 9.89 -4.37
N ARG A 57 -3.09 10.74 -3.68
CA ARG A 57 -3.16 10.88 -2.21
C ARG A 57 -4.55 11.35 -1.77
N LEU A 58 -5.10 12.36 -2.44
CA LEU A 58 -6.43 12.89 -2.14
C LEU A 58 -7.54 11.86 -2.38
N GLU A 59 -7.45 11.08 -3.46
CA GLU A 59 -8.39 9.99 -3.75
C GLU A 59 -8.35 8.90 -2.67
N MET A 60 -7.15 8.52 -2.22
CA MET A 60 -6.99 7.55 -1.13
C MET A 60 -7.54 8.07 0.21
N GLU A 61 -7.35 9.36 0.52
CA GLU A 61 -7.94 9.98 1.72
C GLU A 61 -9.46 10.00 1.65
N LYS A 62 -10.03 10.28 0.47
CA LYS A 62 -11.47 10.26 0.26
C LYS A 62 -12.06 8.85 0.43
N ALA A 63 -11.35 7.82 -0.03
CA ALA A 63 -11.80 6.44 0.03
C ALA A 63 -11.67 5.81 1.43
N HIS A 64 -10.56 6.04 2.13
CA HIS A 64 -10.25 5.39 3.42
C HIS A 64 -10.46 6.30 4.65
N GLY A 65 -10.72 7.58 4.43
CA GLY A 65 -10.95 8.56 5.49
C GLY A 65 -9.76 8.76 6.42
N ALA A 66 -10.05 9.21 7.65
CA ALA A 66 -9.02 9.50 8.65
C ALA A 66 -8.29 8.26 9.17
N LYS A 67 -8.90 7.07 9.09
CA LYS A 67 -8.29 5.81 9.55
C LYS A 67 -7.25 5.26 8.56
N GLY A 68 -7.35 5.65 7.27
CA GLY A 68 -6.48 5.14 6.23
C GLY A 68 -6.71 3.66 5.93
N MET A 69 -5.83 3.08 5.10
CA MET A 69 -5.91 1.68 4.71
C MET A 69 -5.57 0.78 5.91
N ASP A 70 -6.33 -0.32 6.08
CA ASP A 70 -6.03 -1.36 7.08
C ASP A 70 -4.61 -1.90 6.86
N ARG A 71 -3.84 -2.00 7.94
CA ARG A 71 -2.43 -2.46 7.93
C ARG A 71 -2.24 -3.82 8.59
N GLU A 72 -3.29 -4.41 9.14
CA GLU A 72 -3.18 -5.69 9.85
C GLU A 72 -3.78 -6.82 9.01
N ARG A 73 -4.91 -6.55 8.36
CA ARG A 73 -5.65 -7.58 7.62
C ARG A 73 -5.61 -7.30 6.13
N ARG A 74 -5.32 -8.35 5.35
CA ARG A 74 -5.57 -8.32 3.92
C ARG A 74 -7.06 -8.54 3.69
N SER A 75 -7.71 -7.59 3.00
CA SER A 75 -9.09 -7.76 2.54
C SER A 75 -9.13 -8.70 1.33
N GLY A 76 -9.05 -10.01 1.60
CA GLY A 76 -8.92 -11.05 0.57
C GLY A 76 -10.13 -11.99 0.44
N ARG A 77 -11.09 -11.91 1.36
CA ARG A 77 -12.30 -12.75 1.35
C ARG A 77 -13.51 -11.90 1.71
N VAL A 78 -14.59 -12.08 0.97
CA VAL A 78 -15.84 -11.32 1.11
C VAL A 78 -16.99 -12.31 1.04
N TRP A 79 -17.94 -12.17 1.95
CA TRP A 79 -19.21 -12.88 1.89
C TRP A 79 -20.10 -12.22 0.84
N ARG A 80 -20.66 -13.02 -0.07
CA ARG A 80 -21.55 -12.54 -1.13
C ARG A 80 -22.73 -13.48 -1.30
N MET A 81 -23.84 -12.97 -1.79
CA MET A 81 -25.01 -13.77 -2.16
C MET A 81 -24.85 -14.37 -3.56
N ALA A 82 -25.63 -15.41 -3.88
CA ALA A 82 -25.61 -16.04 -5.20
C ALA A 82 -26.08 -15.03 -6.27
N GLY A 83 -25.19 -14.72 -7.24
CA GLY A 83 -25.45 -13.75 -8.31
C GLY A 83 -24.61 -12.47 -8.22
N GLU A 84 -24.07 -12.15 -7.05
CA GLU A 84 -23.22 -10.99 -6.84
C GLU A 84 -21.78 -11.22 -7.34
N LYS A 85 -21.17 -10.18 -7.91
CA LYS A 85 -19.77 -10.17 -8.37
C LYS A 85 -18.98 -9.10 -7.62
N PRO A 86 -18.22 -9.47 -6.57
CA PRO A 86 -17.32 -8.54 -5.91
C PRO A 86 -16.12 -8.26 -6.80
N TYR A 87 -15.76 -6.98 -6.95
CA TYR A 87 -14.51 -6.54 -7.55
C TYR A 87 -13.78 -5.57 -6.63
N LEU A 88 -12.46 -5.54 -6.77
CA LEU A 88 -11.58 -4.65 -6.02
C LEU A 88 -11.19 -3.48 -6.92
N ASP A 89 -11.43 -2.26 -6.49
CA ASP A 89 -11.01 -1.08 -7.24
C ASP A 89 -9.51 -0.78 -7.08
N LYS A 90 -9.03 0.24 -7.79
CA LYS A 90 -7.62 0.67 -7.74
C LYS A 90 -7.20 1.19 -6.36
N LEU A 91 -8.15 1.63 -5.53
CA LEU A 91 -7.92 2.18 -4.20
C LEU A 91 -8.00 1.10 -3.11
N GLY A 92 -8.34 -0.14 -3.47
CA GLY A 92 -8.47 -1.26 -2.56
C GLY A 92 -9.82 -1.35 -1.85
N GLN A 93 -10.85 -0.64 -2.32
CA GLN A 93 -12.22 -0.81 -1.87
C GLN A 93 -12.89 -1.96 -2.62
N ILE A 94 -13.70 -2.75 -1.90
CA ILE A 94 -14.50 -3.81 -2.48
C ILE A 94 -15.85 -3.23 -2.87
N HIS A 95 -16.21 -3.40 -4.13
CA HIS A 95 -17.52 -3.09 -4.67
C HIS A 95 -18.22 -4.40 -4.98
N ILE A 96 -19.51 -4.49 -4.67
CA ILE A 96 -20.33 -5.67 -4.94
C ILE A 96 -21.38 -5.24 -5.97
N ASP A 97 -21.22 -5.73 -7.20
CA ASP A 97 -22.22 -5.52 -8.24
C ASP A 97 -23.17 -6.71 -8.29
N GLY A 98 -24.46 -6.43 -8.12
CA GLY A 98 -25.54 -7.41 -8.21
C GLY A 98 -26.87 -6.74 -7.91
N LYS A 99 -27.86 -6.92 -8.79
CA LYS A 99 -29.26 -6.68 -8.45
C LYS A 99 -29.83 -8.02 -8.01
N PHE A 100 -30.47 -8.04 -6.84
CA PHE A 100 -31.47 -9.05 -6.53
C PHE A 100 -32.70 -8.84 -7.41
#